data_AF-D5RTH9-F1
#
_entry.id   AF-D5RTH9-F1
#
_cell.length_a   1.000
_cell.length_b   1.000
_cell.length_c   1.000
_cell.angle_alpha   90.00
_cell.angle_beta   90.00
_cell.angle_gamma   90.00
#
_symmetry.space_group_name_H-M   'P 1'
#
loop_
_entity.id
_entity.type
_entity.pdbx_description
1 polymer ?
#
loop_
_entity_poly.entity_id
_entity_poly.type
_entity_poly.pdbx_seq_one_letter_code
_entity_poly.pdbx_strand_id
1 'polypeptide(L)'
;MLGDALLRLTTAAEAALDRDPAALPPGWIDEVNRYANALLRKPRPDQAELRRLGGRIGGVLLSLISAPRGSEALARHRLAELRRHAEAVRAAEDPEALRIPEPANRNILVQRLTWPLKIGR
;
A
#
# COMPACT_ATOMS: atom_id res chain seq x y z
N MET A 1 7.54 -5.83 11.15
CA MET A 1 7.83 -4.47 10.65
C MET A 1 6.50 -3.76 10.36
N LEU A 2 6.45 -2.47 9.97
CA LEU A 2 5.17 -1.76 9.76
C LEU A 2 4.37 -2.39 8.61
N GLY A 3 5.05 -2.83 7.55
CA GLY A 3 4.45 -3.53 6.42
C GLY A 3 3.80 -4.86 6.82
N ASP A 4 4.47 -5.66 7.66
CA ASP A 4 3.88 -6.92 8.17
C ASP A 4 2.63 -6.67 9.02
N ALA A 5 2.65 -5.61 9.84
CA ALA A 5 1.50 -5.25 10.66
C ALA A 5 0.31 -4.82 9.80
N LEU A 6 0.55 -3.97 8.80
CA LEU A 6 -0.45 -3.57 7.81
C LEU A 6 -1.02 -4.76 7.03
N LEU A 7 -0.19 -5.74 6.66
CA LEU A 7 -0.63 -6.96 5.99
C LEU A 7 -1.56 -7.79 6.86
N ARG A 8 -1.21 -7.97 8.15
CA ARG A 8 -2.06 -8.70 9.11
C ARG A 8 -3.41 -8.01 9.29
N LEU A 9 -3.41 -6.68 9.41
CA LEU A 9 -4.64 -5.89 9.53
C LEU A 9 -5.52 -6.01 8.29
N THR A 10 -4.92 -5.88 7.10
CA THR A 10 -5.69 -5.97 5.85
C THR A 10 -6.28 -7.37 5.66
N THR A 11 -5.51 -8.41 5.99
CA THR A 11 -5.99 -9.81 5.96
C THR A 11 -7.14 -10.03 6.94
N ALA A 12 -7.06 -9.46 8.15
CA ALA A 12 -8.15 -9.56 9.14
C ALA A 12 -9.42 -8.85 8.68
N ALA A 13 -9.30 -7.73 7.97
CA ALA A 13 -10.47 -7.02 7.40
C ALA A 13 -11.08 -7.77 6.21
N GLU A 14 -10.27 -8.39 5.35
CA GLU A 14 -10.76 -9.28 4.29
C GLU A 14 -11.57 -10.43 4.89
N ALA A 15 -11.02 -11.11 5.91
CA ALA A 15 -11.72 -12.20 6.59
C ALA A 15 -13.01 -11.76 7.33
N ALA A 16 -13.08 -10.50 7.78
CA ALA A 16 -14.29 -9.95 8.36
C ALA A 16 -15.35 -9.67 7.30
N LEU A 17 -14.97 -9.06 6.16
CA LEU A 17 -15.88 -8.83 5.03
C LEU A 17 -16.43 -10.13 4.44
N ASP A 18 -15.64 -11.21 4.43
CA ASP A 18 -16.10 -12.53 3.98
C ASP A 18 -17.16 -13.13 4.90
N ARG A 19 -17.21 -12.72 6.18
CA ARG A 19 -18.23 -13.16 7.14
C ARG A 19 -19.45 -12.25 7.16
N ASP A 20 -19.21 -10.94 7.11
CA ASP A 20 -20.23 -9.91 7.06
C ASP A 20 -19.73 -8.77 6.15
N PRO A 21 -20.29 -8.64 4.93
CA PRO A 21 -19.94 -7.59 3.98
C PRO A 21 -20.06 -6.15 4.50
N ALA A 22 -20.79 -5.95 5.60
CA ALA A 22 -20.93 -4.66 6.24
C ALA A 22 -19.94 -4.43 7.39
N ALA A 23 -19.16 -5.43 7.80
CA ALA A 23 -18.32 -5.36 8.99
C ALA A 23 -16.83 -5.26 8.67
N LEU A 24 -16.21 -4.17 9.13
CA LEU A 24 -14.78 -4.12 9.39
C LEU A 24 -14.51 -4.48 10.86
N PRO A 25 -13.33 -5.06 11.20
CA PRO A 25 -12.99 -5.34 12.59
C PRO A 25 -13.05 -4.07 13.44
N PRO A 26 -13.54 -4.13 14.69
CA PRO A 26 -13.53 -2.99 15.61
C PRO A 26 -12.11 -2.41 15.77
N GLY A 27 -11.98 -1.08 15.71
CA GLY A 27 -10.69 -0.39 15.87
C GLY A 27 -9.72 -0.52 14.68
N TRP A 28 -10.08 -1.27 13.63
CA TRP A 28 -9.22 -1.49 12.46
C TRP A 28 -8.80 -0.18 11.76
N ILE A 29 -9.75 0.74 11.59
CA ILE A 29 -9.50 2.04 10.94
C ILE A 29 -8.46 2.84 11.72
N ASP A 30 -8.60 2.91 13.04
CA ASP A 30 -7.67 3.63 13.91
C ASP A 30 -6.27 3.02 13.86
N GLU A 31 -6.18 1.69 13.80
CA GLU A 31 -4.92 0.97 13.68
C GLU A 31 -4.21 1.28 12.38
N VAL A 32 -4.88 1.12 11.23
CA VAL A 32 -4.27 1.43 9.93
C VAL A 32 -3.88 2.92 9.86
N ASN A 33 -4.69 3.82 10.44
CA ASN A 33 -4.37 5.24 10.51
C ASN A 33 -3.12 5.53 11.36
N ARG A 34 -2.92 4.83 12.49
CA ARG A 34 -1.68 4.93 13.28
C ARG A 34 -0.47 4.52 12.45
N TYR A 35 -0.56 3.44 11.68
CA TYR A 35 0.53 2.98 10.82
C TYR A 35 0.81 3.96 9.66
N ALA A 36 -0.23 4.50 9.02
CA ALA A 36 -0.09 5.51 7.98
C ALA A 36 0.65 6.76 8.50
N ASN A 37 0.28 7.25 9.68
CA ASN A 37 0.95 8.37 10.33
C ASN A 37 2.40 8.05 10.72
N ALA A 38 2.68 6.83 11.18
CA ALA A 38 4.04 6.39 11.49
C ALA A 38 4.95 6.40 10.24
N LEU A 39 4.40 5.99 9.07
CA LEU A 39 5.10 6.04 7.78
C LEU A 39 5.37 7.49 7.32
N LEU A 40 4.40 8.39 7.49
CA LEU A 40 4.55 9.81 7.15
C LEU A 40 5.62 10.53 7.99
N ARG A 41 5.79 10.13 9.25
CA ARG A 41 6.75 10.73 10.19
C ARG A 41 8.18 10.24 10.03
N LYS A 42 8.45 9.26 9.16
CA LYS A 42 9.80 8.70 8.94
C LYS A 42 10.78 9.82 8.52
N PRO A 43 11.84 10.14 9.28
CA PRO A 43 12.52 11.43 9.19
C PRO A 43 13.55 11.56 8.05
N ARG A 44 13.92 10.47 7.36
CA ARG A 44 15.11 10.47 6.49
C ARG A 44 14.77 10.54 4.98
N PRO A 45 15.62 11.18 4.14
CA PRO A 45 15.40 11.33 2.70
C PRO A 45 15.45 10.01 1.91
N ASP A 46 16.21 9.01 2.37
CA ASP A 46 16.21 7.63 1.85
C ASP A 46 14.89 6.89 2.11
N GLN A 47 14.02 7.43 2.98
CA GLN A 47 12.70 6.90 3.31
C GLN A 47 11.55 7.69 2.66
N ALA A 48 11.85 8.47 1.62
CA ALA A 48 10.84 9.18 0.83
C ALA A 48 9.77 8.23 0.27
N GLU A 49 10.15 7.00 -0.08
CA GLU A 49 9.19 5.99 -0.55
C GLU A 49 8.21 5.55 0.54
N LEU A 50 8.69 5.33 1.77
CA LEU A 50 7.83 4.99 2.91
C LEU A 50 6.86 6.14 3.22
N ARG A 51 7.30 7.40 3.13
CA ARG A 51 6.39 8.56 3.27
C ARG A 51 5.31 8.58 2.19
N ARG A 52 5.70 8.36 0.92
CA ARG A 52 4.74 8.29 -0.20
C ARG A 52 3.71 7.19 0.02
N LEU A 53 4.14 6.01 0.46
CA LEU A 53 3.26 4.89 0.79
C LEU A 53 2.32 5.21 1.96
N GLY A 54 2.82 5.90 3.01
CA GLY A 54 1.99 6.40 4.10
C GLY A 54 0.86 7.32 3.62
N GLY A 55 1.16 8.23 2.69
CA GLY A 55 0.14 9.11 2.09
C GLY A 55 -0.90 8.34 1.28
N ARG A 56 -0.48 7.34 0.48
CA ARG A 56 -1.41 6.48 -0.29
C ARG A 56 -2.32 5.68 0.62
N ILE A 57 -1.78 5.06 1.68
CA ILE A 57 -2.54 4.33 2.69
C ILE A 57 -3.59 5.24 3.35
N GLY A 58 -3.21 6.47 3.71
CA GLY A 58 -4.15 7.47 4.25
C GLY A 58 -5.29 7.81 3.28
N GLY A 59 -4.98 7.94 1.99
CA GLY A 59 -5.99 8.17 0.94
C GLY A 59 -6.98 7.00 0.79
N VAL A 60 -6.48 5.76 0.80
CA VAL A 60 -7.32 4.55 0.73
C VAL A 60 -8.24 4.47 1.96
N LEU A 61 -7.72 4.75 3.15
CA LEU A 61 -8.52 4.80 4.37
C LEU A 61 -9.62 5.86 4.32
N LEU A 62 -9.30 7.07 3.87
CA LEU A 62 -10.29 8.12 3.73
C LEU A 62 -11.41 7.71 2.75
N SER A 63 -11.06 7.04 1.65
CA SER A 63 -12.03 6.50 0.70
C SER A 63 -12.89 5.39 1.31
N LEU A 64 -12.35 4.57 2.20
CA LEU A 64 -13.11 3.52 2.91
C LEU A 64 -14.10 4.13 3.92
N ILE A 65 -13.66 5.13 4.68
CA ILE A 65 -14.51 5.83 5.66
C ILE A 65 -15.65 6.58 4.96
N SER A 66 -15.36 7.19 3.82
CA SER A 66 -16.33 7.97 3.04
C SER A 66 -17.21 7.12 2.12
N ALA A 67 -16.98 5.80 2.07
CA ALA A 67 -17.75 4.91 1.21
C ALA A 67 -19.22 4.81 1.68
N PRO A 68 -20.19 4.76 0.75
CA PRO A 68 -21.57 4.47 1.09
C PRO A 68 -21.67 3.13 1.84
N ARG A 69 -22.43 3.10 2.94
CA ARG A 69 -22.67 1.87 3.70
C ARG A 69 -23.23 0.78 2.78
N GLY A 70 -22.69 -0.44 2.88
CA GLY A 70 -23.13 -1.59 2.08
C GLY A 70 -22.47 -1.73 0.70
N SER A 71 -21.52 -0.88 0.31
CA SER A 71 -20.76 -1.04 -0.93
C SER A 71 -19.62 -2.07 -0.77
N GLU A 72 -19.97 -3.36 -0.69
CA GLU A 72 -19.01 -4.46 -0.53
C GLU A 72 -17.92 -4.45 -1.61
N ALA A 73 -18.31 -4.26 -2.88
CA ALA A 73 -17.37 -4.24 -4.00
C ALA A 73 -16.31 -3.13 -3.86
N LEU A 74 -16.72 -1.94 -3.38
CA LEU A 74 -15.81 -0.83 -3.12
C LEU A 74 -14.89 -1.14 -1.93
N ALA A 75 -15.45 -1.70 -0.84
CA ALA A 75 -14.66 -2.08 0.33
C ALA A 75 -13.59 -3.13 -0.02
N ARG A 76 -13.97 -4.17 -0.78
CA ARG A 76 -13.04 -5.19 -1.28
C ARG A 76 -11.97 -4.60 -2.20
N HIS A 77 -12.36 -3.72 -3.13
CA HIS A 77 -11.42 -3.05 -4.02
C HIS A 77 -10.38 -2.23 -3.24
N ARG A 78 -10.82 -1.46 -2.24
CA ARG A 78 -9.94 -0.62 -1.42
C ARG A 78 -9.07 -1.43 -0.46
N LEU A 79 -9.55 -2.54 0.09
CA LEU A 79 -8.71 -3.44 0.89
C LEU A 79 -7.61 -4.08 0.02
N ALA A 80 -7.93 -4.48 -1.21
CA ALA A 80 -6.90 -4.97 -2.14
C ALA A 80 -5.84 -3.90 -2.46
N GLU A 81 -6.23 -2.64 -2.55
CA GLU A 81 -5.30 -1.51 -2.72
C GLU A 81 -4.43 -1.29 -1.48
N LEU A 82 -5.04 -1.32 -0.29
CA LEU A 82 -4.33 -1.23 0.98
C LEU A 82 -3.29 -2.35 1.13
N ARG A 83 -3.65 -3.58 0.73
CA ARG A 83 -2.76 -4.74 0.73
C ARG A 83 -1.54 -4.51 -0.15
N ARG A 84 -1.73 -4.07 -1.40
CA ARG A 84 -0.61 -3.75 -2.32
C ARG A 84 0.33 -2.70 -1.72
N HIS A 85 -0.21 -1.70 -1.03
CA HIS A 85 0.62 -0.70 -0.35
C HIS A 85 1.34 -1.28 0.87
N ALA A 86 0.71 -2.16 1.65
CA ALA A 86 1.36 -2.86 2.76
C ALA A 86 2.51 -3.76 2.29
N GLU A 87 2.35 -4.46 1.17
CA GLU A 87 3.42 -5.26 0.53
C GLU A 87 4.59 -4.36 0.09
N ALA A 88 4.29 -3.21 -0.53
CA ALA A 88 5.31 -2.24 -0.92
C ALA A 88 6.04 -1.64 0.30
N VAL A 89 5.33 -1.39 1.41
CA VAL A 89 5.96 -0.95 2.67
C VAL A 89 6.90 -2.04 3.19
N ARG A 90 6.46 -3.30 3.22
CA ARG A 90 7.30 -4.42 3.67
C ARG A 90 8.56 -4.54 2.82
N ALA A 91 8.45 -4.41 1.49
CA ALA A 91 9.60 -4.45 0.60
C ALA A 91 10.55 -3.25 0.79
N ALA A 92 10.00 -2.05 1.04
CA ALA A 92 10.79 -0.85 1.31
C ALA A 92 11.42 -0.82 2.72
N GLU A 93 10.88 -1.59 3.66
CA GLU A 93 11.46 -1.80 5.00
C GLU A 93 12.60 -2.84 5.01
N ASP A 94 12.75 -3.64 3.95
CA ASP A 94 13.83 -4.62 3.81
C ASP A 94 15.07 -4.00 3.11
N PRO A 95 16.14 -3.69 3.86
CA PRO A 95 17.35 -3.08 3.29
C PRO A 95 18.18 -4.05 2.43
N GLU A 96 17.96 -5.38 2.47
CA GLU A 96 18.66 -6.31 1.57
C GLU A 96 18.08 -6.34 0.15
N ALA A 97 16.78 -6.09 -0.02
CA ALA A 97 16.16 -5.97 -1.34
C ALA A 97 16.66 -4.74 -2.13
N LEU A 98 17.17 -3.73 -1.42
CA LEU A 98 17.80 -2.52 -1.98
C LEU A 98 19.32 -2.67 -2.19
N ARG A 99 19.95 -3.76 -1.72
CA ARG A 99 21.38 -4.08 -1.89
C ARG A 99 21.70 -4.75 -3.23
N ILE A 100 20.89 -4.53 -4.27
CA ILE A 100 21.37 -4.78 -5.62
C ILE A 100 22.51 -3.77 -5.86
N PRO A 101 23.76 -4.21 -6.10
CA PRO A 101 24.85 -3.29 -6.38
C PRO A 101 24.55 -2.55 -7.69
N GLU A 102 24.31 -1.25 -7.61
CA GLU A 102 24.27 -0.36 -8.77
C GLU A 102 25.70 -0.28 -9.34
N PRO A 103 25.92 -0.62 -10.62
CA PRO A 103 25.50 0.26 -11.70
C PRO A 103 24.94 -0.44 -12.95
N ALA A 104 24.15 -1.52 -12.83
CA ALA A 104 23.60 -2.20 -14.01
C ALA A 104 22.18 -1.74 -14.43
N ASN A 105 21.39 -1.12 -13.57
CA ASN A 105 19.93 -1.03 -13.78
C ASN A 105 19.33 0.35 -14.07
N ARG A 106 20.13 1.41 -14.19
CA ARG A 106 19.60 2.71 -14.64
C ARG A 106 19.08 2.64 -16.08
N ASN A 107 19.70 1.81 -16.93
CA ASN A 107 19.25 1.59 -18.30
C ASN A 107 18.06 0.62 -18.41
N ILE A 108 17.92 -0.39 -17.55
CA ILE A 108 16.82 -1.37 -17.67
C ILE A 108 15.49 -0.80 -17.21
N LEU A 109 15.47 0.06 -16.19
CA LEU A 109 14.24 0.73 -15.73
C LEU A 109 13.77 1.83 -16.69
N VAL A 110 14.70 2.56 -17.32
CA VAL A 110 14.35 3.53 -18.37
C VAL A 110 13.91 2.79 -19.63
N GLN A 111 14.63 1.76 -20.09
CA GLN A 111 14.23 1.00 -21.29
C GLN A 111 12.90 0.23 -21.13
N ARG A 112 12.52 -0.19 -19.92
CA ARG A 112 11.17 -0.77 -19.68
C ARG A 112 10.05 0.25 -19.63
N LEU A 113 10.34 1.53 -19.40
CA LEU A 113 9.35 2.61 -19.30
C LEU A 113 9.32 3.53 -20.54
N THR A 114 10.33 3.46 -21.41
CA THR A 114 10.39 4.12 -22.72
C THR A 114 10.52 3.08 -23.83
N TRP A 115 9.41 2.43 -24.22
CA TRP A 115 8.84 2.39 -25.59
C TRP A 115 8.51 0.90 -25.98
N PRO A 116 7.47 0.59 -26.82
CA PRO A 116 7.05 1.44 -27.91
C PRO A 116 5.64 2.04 -27.94
N LEU A 117 5.62 3.37 -27.94
CA LEU A 117 4.59 4.25 -28.52
C LEU A 117 4.97 4.56 -29.99
N LYS A 118 4.82 3.60 -30.91
CA LYS A 118 4.87 3.71 -32.42
C LYS A 118 5.31 2.33 -32.97
N ILE A 119 4.66 1.65 -33.92
CA ILE A 119 3.96 2.07 -35.15
C ILE A 119 2.97 0.96 -35.59
N GLY A 120 1.79 1.34 -36.08
CA GLY A 120 0.91 0.54 -36.95
C GLY A 120 -0.53 1.01 -36.82
N ARG A 121 -1.18 1.66 -37.78
CA ARG A 121 -0.91 1.98 -39.20
C ARG A 121 -1.36 3.41 -39.46
#